data_AF-A0A924BBE4-F1
#
_entry.id   AF-A0A924BBE4-F1
#
_cell.length_a   1.000
_cell.length_b   1.000
_cell.length_c   1.000
_cell.angle_alpha   90.00
_cell.angle_beta   90.00
_cell.angle_gamma   90.00
#
_symmetry.space_group_name_H-M   'P 1'
#
loop_
_entity.id
_entity.type
_entity.pdbx_description
1 polymer ?
#
loop_
_entity_poly.entity_id
_entity_poly.type
_entity_poly.pdbx_seq_one_letter_code
_entity_poly.pdbx_strand_id
1 'polypeptide(L)' 'FDGLKALGVLVKNVSKMHPLLANCLRLTVGSEGENTQMLSALKASL' A
#
# COMPACT_ATOMS: atom_id res chain seq x y z
N PHE A 1 4.48 4.53 -0.03
CA PHE A 1 3.54 4.66 1.11
C PHE A 1 2.80 5.99 1.05
N ASP A 2 3.52 7.12 1.04
CA ASP A 2 2.88 8.44 1.08
C ASP A 2 1.98 8.72 -0.11
N GLY A 3 2.35 8.29 -1.33
CA GLY A 3 1.49 8.41 -2.51
C GLY A 3 0.16 7.65 -2.39
N LEU A 4 0.20 6.40 -1.90
CA LEU A 4 -1.03 5.63 -1.60
C LEU A 4 -1.90 6.34 -0.56
N LYS A 5 -1.29 6.83 0.53
CA LYS A 5 -2.00 7.54 1.60
C LYS A 5 -2.63 8.84 1.10
N ALA A 6 -1.95 9.59 0.23
CA ALA A 6 -2.47 10.81 -0.39
C ALA A 6 -3.68 10.54 -1.30
N LEU A 7 -3.75 9.35 -1.91
CA LEU A 7 -4.88 8.88 -2.71
C LEU A 7 -6.00 8.22 -1.87
N GLY A 8 -5.94 8.33 -0.54
CA GLY A 8 -6.93 7.77 0.38
C GLY A 8 -6.82 6.25 0.59
N VAL A 9 -5.75 5.61 0.09
CA VAL A 9 -5.52 4.17 0.25
C VAL A 9 -4.54 3.92 1.40
N LEU A 10 -5.06 3.47 2.54
CA LEU A 10 -4.25 3.17 3.72
C LEU A 10 -3.75 1.72 3.68
N VAL A 11 -2.42 1.55 3.72
CA VAL A 11 -1.76 0.23 3.78
C VAL A 11 -0.80 0.16 4.97
N LYS A 12 -0.39 -1.04 5.40
CA LYS A 12 0.54 -1.19 6.51
C LYS A 12 1.97 -1.00 6.04
N ASN A 13 2.64 0.05 6.51
CA ASN A 13 4.08 0.22 6.33
C ASN A 13 4.84 -0.68 7.33
N VAL A 14 5.59 -1.66 6.82
CA VAL A 14 6.37 -2.62 7.62
C VAL A 14 7.88 -2.39 7.53
N SER A 15 8.31 -1.34 6.82
CA SER A 15 9.74 -1.07 6.56
C SER A 15 10.61 -0.92 7.80
N LYS A 16 10.02 -0.52 8.94
CA LYS A 16 10.73 -0.33 10.22
C LYS A 16 10.63 -1.54 11.16
N MET A 17 9.98 -2.62 10.75
CA MET A 17 9.76 -3.80 11.62
C MET A 17 10.94 -4.76 11.63
N HIS A 18 11.70 -4.87 10.53
CA HIS A 18 12.88 -5.71 10.43
C HIS A 18 13.79 -5.21 9.29
N PRO A 19 15.13 -5.30 9.37
CA PRO A 19 16.02 -4.83 8.31
C PRO A 19 15.73 -5.42 6.92
N LEU A 20 15.35 -6.71 6.86
CA LEU A 20 14.98 -7.38 5.60
C LEU A 20 13.68 -6.87 4.97
N LEU A 21 12.87 -6.08 5.69
CA LEU A 21 11.63 -5.52 5.19
C LEU A 21 11.81 -4.08 4.69
N ALA A 22 13.04 -3.60 4.52
CA ALA A 22 13.31 -2.29 3.94
C ALA A 22 12.53 -2.10 2.62
N ASN A 23 11.82 -0.98 2.51
CA ASN A 23 10.95 -0.65 1.37
C ASN A 23 9.76 -1.62 1.12
N CYS A 24 9.41 -2.47 2.09
CA CYS A 24 8.23 -3.33 1.99
C CYS A 24 6.97 -2.66 2.57
N LEU A 25 5.85 -2.89 1.89
CA LEU A 25 4.50 -2.58 2.35
C LEU A 25 3.70 -3.88 2.42
N ARG A 26 2.82 -3.99 3.43
CA ARG A 26 1.87 -5.11 3.53
C ARG A 26 0.48 -4.63 3.11
N LEU A 27 -0.03 -5.23 2.05
CA LEU A 27 -1.38 -5.00 1.53
C LEU A 27 -2.34 -6.01 2.18
N THR A 28 -3.55 -5.56 2.48
CA THR A 28 -4.65 -6.44 2.93
C THR A 28 -5.58 -6.65 1.74
N VAL A 29 -5.93 -7.90 1.45
CA VAL A 29 -6.93 -8.22 0.42
C VAL A 29 -8.31 -7.96 1.01
N GLY A 30 -9.04 -7.01 0.42
CA GLY A 30 -10.40 -6.66 0.78
C GLY A 30 -11.42 -7.16 -0.25
N SER A 31 -12.53 -6.44 -0.35
CA SER A 31 -13.51 -6.62 -1.42
C SER A 31 -12.92 -6.28 -2.81
N GLU A 32 -13.61 -6.71 -3.87
CA GLU A 32 -13.19 -6.43 -5.25
C GLU A 32 -13.03 -4.93 -5.54
N GLY A 33 -13.96 -4.10 -5.05
CA GLY A 33 -13.93 -2.65 -5.23
C GLY A 33 -12.72 -2.00 -4.53
N GLU A 34 -12.45 -2.41 -3.28
CA GLU A 34 -11.28 -1.93 -2.53
C GLU A 34 -9.97 -2.35 -3.21
N ASN A 35 -9.90 -3.60 -3.71
CA ASN A 35 -8.71 -4.10 -4.39
C ASN A 35 -8.48 -3.35 -5.72
N THR A 36 -9.55 -3.06 -6.47
CA THR A 36 -9.46 -2.26 -7.71
C THR A 36 -8.92 -0.86 -7.43
N GLN A 37 -9.45 -0.18 -6.42
CA GLN A 37 -8.98 1.15 -5.99
C GLN A 37 -7.51 1.09 -5.54
N MET A 38 -7.15 0.10 -4.74
CA MET A 38 -5.78 -0.09 -4.23
C MET A 38 -4.78 -0.32 -5.37
N LEU A 39 -5.10 -1.16 -6.35
CA LEU A 39 -4.25 -1.41 -7.52
C LEU A 39 -4.09 -0.17 -8.40
N SER A 40 -5.16 0.62 -8.58
CA SER A 40 -5.11 1.88 -9.32
C SER A 40 -4.20 2.90 -8.63
N ALA A 41 -4.39 3.10 -7.32
CA ALA A 41 -3.57 4.01 -6.52
C ALA A 41 -2.10 3.58 -6.47
N LEU A 42 -1.83 2.27 -6.43
CA LEU A 42 -0.46 1.74 -6.48
C LEU A 42 0.22 2.14 -7.79
N LYS A 43 -0.45 1.95 -8.93
CA LYS A 43 0.11 2.35 -10.24
C LYS A 43 0.35 3.85 -10.36
N ALA A 44 -0.51 4.68 -9.78
CA ALA A 44 -0.38 6.14 -9.83
C ALA A 44 0.66 6.73 -8.85
N SER A 45 1.17 5.93 -7.91
CA SER A 45 2.08 6.38 -6.85
C SER A 45 3.50 5.82 -6.94
N LEU A 46 3.80 5.09 -8.01
CA LEU A 46 5.13 4.63 -8.41
C LEU A 46 5.82 5.69 -9.25
#